data_AF-A0A800AR68-F1
#
_entry.id   AF-A0A800AR68-F1
#
_cell.length_a   1.000
_cell.length_b   1.000
_cell.length_c   1.000
_cell.angle_alpha   90.00
_cell.angle_beta   90.00
_cell.angle_gamma   90.00
#
_symmetry.space_group_name_H-M   'P 1'
#
loop_
_entity.id
_entity.type
_entity.pdbx_description
1 polymer ?
#
loop_
_entity_poly.entity_id
_entity_poly.type
_entity_poly.pdbx_seq_one_letter_code
_entity_poly.pdbx_strand_id
1 'polypeptide(L)'
;MMFERKKKILFFALTFLFSNFLVAQGLELTVYNQNFALVKDQRYFDLKKGLNKIQFQDVAALIEPTSVYFISLSDPGCVILEQNYEYDLVSSDKLLSKYIDKNIKVITEDERIFEGRLLSYDKDNLIISSSEGLNMITRKDNIAQIIFEKISEGFITKPTLVWKVESTKSGEHLTEVSYLTKRVNWYCEYVAVLDNEDRSMDLDGWVSITNQSGATFKNAKLKLIAGEVKRARARLFEREYIRYKMEEISKPQFKEK
;
A
#
# COMPACT_ATOMS: atom_id res chain seq x y z
N MET A 1 36.73 -50.08 42.13
CA MET A 1 36.04 -49.97 43.43
C MET A 1 35.76 -48.50 43.68
N MET A 2 34.47 -48.17 43.70
CA MET A 2 33.76 -47.00 44.24
C MET A 2 34.11 -45.56 43.80
N PHE A 3 33.11 -45.01 43.10
CA PHE A 3 32.74 -43.61 42.89
C PHE A 3 32.61 -42.80 44.19
N GLU A 4 32.89 -41.50 44.10
CA GLU A 4 32.07 -40.49 44.80
C GLU A 4 32.04 -39.16 44.02
N ARG A 5 30.98 -38.97 43.21
CA ARG A 5 30.62 -37.68 42.60
C ARG A 5 29.63 -36.97 43.53
N LYS A 6 30.05 -35.88 44.16
CA LYS A 6 29.16 -34.98 44.92
C LYS A 6 28.12 -34.37 43.97
N LYS A 7 26.85 -34.75 44.13
CA LYS A 7 25.69 -34.09 43.48
C LYS A 7 25.49 -32.72 44.12
N LYS A 8 25.68 -31.64 43.36
CA LYS A 8 25.11 -30.32 43.69
C LYS A 8 23.73 -30.25 43.02
N ILE A 9 22.68 -30.24 43.84
CA ILE A 9 21.31 -29.98 43.38
C ILE A 9 21.17 -28.46 43.28
N LEU A 10 21.15 -27.94 42.06
CA LEU A 10 20.87 -26.54 41.78
C LEU A 10 19.35 -26.41 41.62
N PHE A 11 18.68 -25.77 42.58
CA PHE A 11 17.28 -25.38 42.48
C PHE A 11 17.16 -24.26 41.43
N PHE A 12 16.70 -24.57 40.22
CA PHE A 12 16.32 -23.56 39.24
C PHE A 12 14.93 -23.05 39.62
N ALA A 13 14.88 -21.88 40.27
CA ALA A 13 13.64 -21.16 40.48
C ALA A 13 13.13 -20.68 39.11
N LEU A 14 12.05 -21.31 38.63
CA LEU A 14 11.36 -20.93 37.40
C LEU A 14 10.67 -19.59 37.64
N THR A 15 11.40 -18.49 37.42
CA THR A 15 10.82 -17.15 37.37
C THR A 15 10.07 -17.04 36.05
N PHE A 16 8.75 -17.22 36.11
CA PHE A 16 7.85 -16.81 35.04
C PHE A 16 7.92 -15.29 34.92
N LEU A 17 8.86 -14.80 34.10
CA LEU A 17 8.79 -13.46 33.55
C LEU A 17 7.53 -13.44 32.67
N PHE A 18 6.43 -12.92 33.23
CA PHE A 18 5.33 -12.41 32.42
C PHE A 18 5.91 -11.29 31.55
N SER A 19 6.39 -11.66 30.36
CA SER A 19 6.61 -10.72 29.29
C SER A 19 5.26 -10.10 29.00
N ASN A 20 5.06 -8.86 29.43
CA ASN A 20 4.01 -8.02 28.88
C ASN A 20 4.18 -8.07 27.36
N PHE A 21 3.27 -8.77 26.67
CA PHE A 21 3.08 -8.58 25.25
C PHE A 21 2.57 -7.16 25.10
N LEU A 22 3.49 -6.19 25.05
CA LEU A 22 3.31 -5.05 24.19
C LEU A 22 3.09 -5.68 22.81
N VAL A 23 1.84 -5.75 22.38
CA VAL A 23 1.50 -6.10 21.00
C VAL A 23 2.07 -4.97 20.16
N ALA A 24 3.36 -5.10 19.86
CA ALA A 24 4.06 -4.20 18.97
C ALA A 24 3.34 -4.28 17.63
N GLN A 25 3.19 -3.13 16.97
CA GLN A 25 2.79 -3.08 15.58
C GLN A 25 3.48 -4.19 14.79
N GLY A 26 2.67 -5.06 14.19
CA GLY A 26 3.13 -6.30 13.60
C GLY A 26 3.06 -6.21 12.09
N LEU A 27 4.22 -6.18 11.44
CA LEU A 27 4.32 -6.31 9.99
C LEU A 27 4.83 -7.70 9.64
N GLU A 28 4.04 -8.48 8.92
CA GLU A 28 4.47 -9.76 8.32
C GLU A 28 4.46 -9.65 6.80
N LEU A 29 5.50 -10.19 6.16
CA LEU A 29 5.62 -10.26 4.71
C LEU A 29 5.83 -11.71 4.30
N THR A 30 4.86 -12.29 3.61
CA THR A 30 4.99 -13.63 3.02
C THR A 30 5.26 -13.51 1.54
N VAL A 31 6.46 -13.86 1.09
CA VAL A 31 6.89 -13.74 -0.31
C VAL A 31 6.76 -15.08 -1.00
N TYR A 32 6.11 -15.07 -2.16
CA TYR A 32 5.97 -16.24 -3.03
C TYR A 32 6.93 -16.11 -4.20
N ASN A 33 7.49 -17.23 -4.66
CA ASN A 33 8.42 -17.28 -5.81
C ASN A 33 7.72 -17.07 -7.18
N GLN A 34 6.52 -16.48 -7.18
CA GLN A 34 5.69 -16.16 -8.34
C GLN A 34 5.46 -14.64 -8.46
N ASN A 35 6.41 -13.84 -7.96
CA ASN A 35 6.43 -12.38 -8.08
C ASN A 35 5.27 -11.65 -7.39
N PHE A 36 4.79 -12.19 -6.26
CA PHE A 36 3.83 -11.53 -5.38
C PHE A 36 4.11 -11.82 -3.91
N ALA A 37 3.55 -11.00 -3.02
CA ALA A 37 3.60 -11.20 -1.58
C ALA A 37 2.25 -10.93 -0.92
N LEU A 38 2.02 -11.59 0.22
CA LEU A 38 0.96 -11.26 1.17
C LEU A 38 1.57 -10.38 2.27
N VAL A 39 1.02 -9.18 2.42
CA VAL A 39 1.34 -8.26 3.50
C VAL A 39 0.28 -8.39 4.57
N LYS A 40 0.70 -8.42 5.83
CA LYS A 40 -0.15 -8.38 7.00
C LYS A 40 0.38 -7.29 7.93
N ASP A 41 -0.40 -6.24 8.14
CA ASP A 41 0.03 -5.01 8.80
C ASP A 41 -0.93 -4.64 9.93
N GLN A 42 -0.43 -4.66 11.17
CA GLN A 42 -1.20 -4.35 12.36
C GLN A 42 -0.85 -2.95 12.88
N ARG A 43 -1.86 -2.08 12.98
CA ARG A 43 -1.71 -0.69 13.43
C ARG A 43 -2.82 -0.28 14.37
N TYR A 44 -2.50 0.65 15.25
CA TYR A 44 -3.45 1.29 16.15
C TYR A 44 -4.10 2.51 15.49
N PHE A 45 -5.41 2.66 15.69
CA PHE A 45 -6.17 3.84 15.31
C PHE A 45 -7.09 4.26 16.46
N ASP A 46 -7.13 5.56 16.75
CA ASP A 46 -8.14 6.12 17.63
C ASP A 46 -9.44 6.32 16.87
N LEU A 47 -10.46 5.51 17.18
CA LEU A 47 -11.77 5.56 16.55
C LEU A 47 -12.81 6.10 17.52
N LYS A 48 -13.76 6.88 17.00
CA LYS A 48 -14.99 7.23 17.70
C LYS A 48 -16.05 6.17 17.46
N LYS A 49 -17.02 6.05 18.36
CA LYS A 49 -18.22 5.25 18.08
C LYS A 49 -18.97 5.85 16.88
N GLY A 50 -19.43 5.02 15.95
CA GLY A 50 -20.11 5.41 14.72
C GLY A 50 -19.13 5.60 13.55
N LEU A 51 -19.41 6.58 12.70
CA LEU A 51 -18.66 6.81 11.46
C LEU A 51 -17.31 7.48 11.70
N ASN A 52 -16.26 6.91 11.11
CA ASN A 52 -14.90 7.45 11.09
C ASN A 52 -14.37 7.47 9.66
N LYS A 53 -13.46 8.41 9.39
CA LYS A 53 -12.67 8.43 8.16
C LYS A 53 -11.21 8.19 8.55
N ILE A 54 -10.62 7.14 8.00
CA ILE A 54 -9.24 6.75 8.30
C ILE A 54 -8.40 6.70 7.01
N GLN A 55 -7.13 7.05 7.16
CA GLN A 55 -6.13 6.97 6.09
C GLN A 55 -5.08 5.94 6.49
N PHE A 56 -5.05 4.82 5.78
CA PHE A 56 -4.05 3.78 5.96
C PHE A 56 -2.94 4.01 4.92
N GLN A 57 -1.93 4.75 5.34
CA GLN A 57 -0.79 5.19 4.51
C GLN A 57 0.30 4.13 4.42
N ASP A 58 1.33 4.38 3.60
CA ASP A 58 2.51 3.50 3.45
C ASP A 58 2.17 2.08 2.97
N VAL A 59 1.15 1.93 2.13
CA VAL A 59 0.86 0.65 1.46
C VAL A 59 1.68 0.50 0.18
N ALA A 60 1.80 -0.73 -0.31
CA ALA A 60 2.44 -0.98 -1.59
C ALA A 60 1.76 -0.22 -2.73
N ALA A 61 2.56 0.39 -3.61
CA ALA A 61 2.05 1.03 -4.83
C ALA A 61 1.46 0.01 -5.81
N LEU A 62 1.94 -1.23 -5.75
CA LEU A 62 1.44 -2.36 -6.54
C LEU A 62 0.57 -3.31 -5.71
N ILE A 63 -0.16 -2.76 -4.75
CA ILE A 63 -1.23 -3.46 -4.06
C ILE A 63 -2.27 -3.98 -5.06
N GLU A 64 -2.86 -5.14 -4.79
CA GLU A 64 -4.05 -5.61 -5.48
C GLU A 64 -5.28 -5.13 -4.71
N PRO A 65 -6.00 -4.08 -5.14
CA PRO A 65 -7.00 -3.42 -4.29
C PRO A 65 -8.17 -4.33 -3.89
N THR A 66 -8.49 -5.31 -4.73
CA THR A 66 -9.55 -6.31 -4.48
C THR A 66 -9.15 -7.41 -3.50
N SER A 67 -7.90 -7.41 -3.04
CA SER A 67 -7.39 -8.38 -2.04
C SER A 67 -7.34 -7.81 -0.63
N VAL A 68 -7.66 -6.53 -0.46
CA VAL A 68 -7.61 -5.84 0.82
C VAL A 68 -8.65 -6.41 1.76
N TYR A 69 -8.19 -6.86 2.93
CA TYR A 69 -9.00 -7.37 4.01
C TYR A 69 -8.64 -6.62 5.29
N PHE A 70 -9.67 -6.13 5.99
CA PHE A 70 -9.53 -5.35 7.21
C PHE A 70 -10.30 -6.03 8.33
N ILE A 71 -9.69 -6.08 9.52
CA ILE A 71 -10.37 -6.40 10.76
C ILE A 71 -9.89 -5.47 11.87
N SER A 72 -10.77 -5.17 12.80
CA SER A 72 -10.41 -4.58 14.08
C SER A 72 -10.32 -5.70 15.12
N LEU A 73 -9.12 -5.92 15.66
CA LEU A 73 -8.85 -6.94 16.68
C LEU A 73 -9.43 -6.53 18.04
N SER A 74 -9.59 -5.22 18.29
CA SER A 74 -10.22 -4.68 19.51
C SER A 74 -11.76 -4.61 19.44
N ASP A 75 -12.32 -4.52 18.23
CA ASP A 75 -13.75 -4.44 17.98
C ASP A 75 -14.12 -5.21 16.69
N PRO A 76 -14.45 -6.51 16.78
CA PRO A 76 -14.84 -7.30 15.63
C PRO A 76 -16.11 -6.81 14.91
N GLY A 77 -16.91 -5.94 15.55
CA GLY A 77 -18.08 -5.31 14.93
C GLY A 77 -17.74 -4.10 14.07
N CYS A 78 -16.49 -3.65 14.05
CA CYS A 78 -16.06 -2.54 13.21
C CYS A 78 -15.91 -2.99 11.76
N VAL A 79 -16.57 -2.27 10.84
CA VAL A 79 -16.65 -2.63 9.42
C VAL A 79 -16.23 -1.48 8.52
N ILE A 80 -15.64 -1.80 7.37
CA ILE A 80 -15.42 -0.85 6.28
C ILE A 80 -16.73 -0.69 5.52
N LEU A 81 -17.23 0.55 5.44
CA LEU A 81 -18.37 0.92 4.62
C LEU A 81 -17.95 1.36 3.22
N GLU A 82 -16.78 2.00 3.11
CA GLU A 82 -16.27 2.53 1.85
C GLU A 82 -14.75 2.36 1.79
N GLN A 83 -14.24 1.95 0.62
CA GLN A 83 -12.81 1.84 0.36
C GLN A 83 -12.43 2.57 -0.93
N ASN A 84 -11.53 3.54 -0.79
CA ASN A 84 -10.88 4.22 -1.90
C ASN A 84 -9.38 3.97 -1.85
N TYR A 85 -8.80 3.56 -2.97
CA TYR A 85 -7.34 3.45 -3.10
C TYR A 85 -6.79 4.65 -3.86
N GLU A 86 -6.01 5.46 -3.17
CA GLU A 86 -5.36 6.65 -3.69
C GLU A 86 -3.93 6.27 -4.11
N TYR A 87 -3.80 5.86 -5.37
CA TYR A 87 -2.55 5.36 -5.98
C TYR A 87 -1.71 6.43 -6.66
N ASP A 88 -2.31 7.59 -6.89
CA ASP A 88 -1.80 8.60 -7.79
C ASP A 88 -1.04 9.64 -6.94
N LEU A 89 0.25 9.33 -6.79
CA LEU A 89 1.25 10.05 -6.00
C LEU A 89 1.45 11.46 -6.54
N VAL A 90 1.98 12.36 -5.71
CA VAL A 90 2.30 13.73 -6.12
C VAL A 90 3.24 13.72 -7.33
N SER A 91 2.71 14.11 -8.50
CA SER A 91 3.45 14.49 -9.70
C SER A 91 3.27 15.98 -9.95
N SER A 92 4.16 16.62 -10.71
CA SER A 92 4.02 18.04 -11.06
C SER A 92 2.66 18.32 -11.71
N ASP A 93 2.20 17.43 -12.59
CA ASP A 93 0.91 17.50 -13.26
C ASP A 93 -0.25 17.33 -12.27
N LYS A 94 -0.13 16.43 -11.30
CA LYS A 94 -1.16 16.27 -10.28
C LYS A 94 -1.21 17.41 -9.28
N LEU A 95 -0.08 18.05 -8.99
CA LEU A 95 -0.07 19.31 -8.27
C LEU A 95 -0.85 20.35 -9.07
N LEU A 96 -0.49 20.56 -10.34
CA LEU A 96 -1.18 21.52 -11.21
C LEU A 96 -2.69 21.25 -11.30
N SER A 97 -3.15 20.00 -11.37
CA SER A 97 -4.58 19.67 -11.38
C SER A 97 -5.34 20.10 -10.11
N LYS A 98 -4.68 20.08 -8.95
CA LYS A 98 -5.27 20.56 -7.68
C LYS A 98 -5.28 22.07 -7.54
N TYR A 99 -4.57 22.77 -8.43
CA TYR A 99 -4.50 24.23 -8.49
C TYR A 99 -5.22 24.83 -9.70
N ILE A 100 -5.97 24.03 -10.47
CA ILE A 100 -6.97 24.59 -11.39
C ILE A 100 -7.91 25.51 -10.59
N ASP A 101 -8.18 26.67 -11.15
CA ASP A 101 -8.93 27.77 -10.57
C ASP A 101 -8.33 28.42 -9.30
N LYS A 102 -7.08 28.08 -8.96
CA LYS A 102 -6.33 28.69 -7.85
C LYS A 102 -5.17 29.54 -8.36
N ASN A 103 -4.72 30.46 -7.51
CA ASN A 103 -3.55 31.28 -7.80
C ASN A 103 -2.26 30.46 -7.74
N ILE A 104 -1.41 30.66 -8.75
CA ILE A 104 -0.05 30.16 -8.82
C ILE A 104 0.87 31.28 -9.31
N LYS A 105 2.17 31.13 -9.04
CA LYS A 105 3.22 31.99 -9.57
C LYS A 105 4.20 31.15 -10.38
N VAL A 106 4.48 31.55 -11.61
CA VAL A 106 5.43 30.89 -12.50
C VAL A 106 6.59 31.85 -12.78
N ILE A 107 7.80 31.36 -12.60
CA ILE A 107 9.05 32.05 -12.90
C ILE A 107 9.69 31.32 -14.06
N THR A 108 9.94 32.02 -15.16
CA THR A 108 10.61 31.48 -16.34
C THR A 108 12.14 31.60 -16.23
N GLU A 109 12.88 30.90 -17.09
CA GLU A 109 14.35 30.98 -17.11
C GLU A 109 14.87 32.39 -17.44
N ASP A 110 14.10 33.17 -18.19
CA ASP A 110 14.38 34.58 -18.49
C ASP A 110 13.83 35.55 -17.43
N GLU A 111 13.60 35.05 -16.21
CA GLU A 111 13.16 35.79 -15.03
C GLU A 111 11.79 36.51 -15.15
N ARG A 112 10.99 36.20 -16.17
CA ARG A 112 9.61 36.69 -16.24
C ARG A 112 8.74 36.01 -15.19
N ILE A 113 7.87 36.82 -14.58
CA ILE A 113 6.98 36.38 -13.52
C ILE A 113 5.54 36.45 -14.03
N PHE A 114 4.86 35.31 -13.98
CA PHE A 114 3.43 35.21 -14.26
C PHE A 114 2.71 34.83 -12.98
N GLU A 115 1.83 35.70 -12.50
CA GLU A 115 1.04 35.48 -11.29
C GLU A 115 -0.45 35.60 -11.61
N GLY A 116 -1.22 34.62 -11.19
CA GLY A 116 -2.65 34.58 -11.48
C GLY A 116 -3.27 33.20 -11.34
N ARG A 117 -4.51 33.06 -11.81
CA ARG A 117 -5.28 31.83 -11.69
C ARG A 117 -4.90 30.83 -12.78
N LEU A 118 -4.49 29.62 -12.41
CA LEU A 118 -4.27 28.53 -13.35
C LEU A 118 -5.61 28.05 -13.92
N LEU A 119 -5.82 28.19 -15.23
CA LEU A 119 -7.04 27.75 -15.90
C LEU A 119 -6.93 26.33 -16.46
N SER A 120 -5.76 25.98 -17.00
CA SER A 120 -5.48 24.64 -17.53
C SER A 120 -3.98 24.39 -17.64
N TYR A 121 -3.61 23.12 -17.77
CA TYR A 121 -2.27 22.69 -18.10
C TYR A 121 -2.32 21.46 -19.00
N ASP A 122 -1.30 21.30 -19.83
CA ASP A 122 -1.03 20.07 -20.56
C ASP A 122 0.48 19.77 -20.47
N LYS A 123 0.96 18.79 -21.25
CA LYS A 123 2.37 18.39 -21.24
C LYS A 123 3.32 19.53 -21.61
N ASP A 124 2.87 20.45 -22.45
CA ASP A 124 3.68 21.47 -23.09
C ASP A 124 3.36 22.89 -22.60
N ASN A 125 2.18 23.15 -22.04
CA ASN A 125 1.72 24.52 -21.72
C ASN A 125 1.01 24.64 -20.36
N LEU A 126 1.10 25.84 -19.79
CA LEU A 126 0.25 26.33 -18.68
C LEU A 126 -0.57 27.53 -19.18
N ILE A 127 -1.84 27.59 -18.82
CA ILE A 127 -2.70 28.76 -19.09
C ILE A 127 -3.02 29.46 -17.77
N ILE A 128 -2.58 30.72 -17.64
CA ILE A 128 -2.76 31.53 -16.43
C ILE A 128 -3.55 32.80 -16.75
N SER A 129 -4.64 33.02 -16.02
CA SER A 129 -5.37 34.29 -16.04
C SER A 129 -4.79 35.26 -15.02
N SER A 130 -4.21 36.35 -15.51
CA SER A 130 -3.66 37.45 -14.72
C SER A 130 -4.52 38.71 -14.85
N SER A 131 -4.17 39.79 -14.14
CA SER A 131 -4.79 41.11 -14.31
C SER A 131 -4.53 41.73 -15.70
N GLU A 132 -3.47 41.29 -16.37
CA GLU A 132 -3.06 41.79 -17.70
C GLU A 132 -3.72 41.00 -18.85
N GLY A 133 -4.39 39.88 -18.53
CA GLY A 133 -5.03 39.00 -19.50
C GLY A 133 -4.62 37.54 -19.34
N LEU A 134 -4.80 36.78 -20.42
CA LEU A 134 -4.61 35.33 -20.45
C LEU A 134 -3.22 35.00 -21.01
N ASN A 135 -2.36 34.42 -20.17
CA ASN A 135 -1.00 34.05 -20.50
C ASN A 135 -0.91 32.55 -20.80
N MET A 136 -0.36 32.20 -21.96
CA MET A 136 0.03 30.83 -22.28
C MET A 136 1.55 30.71 -22.14
N ILE A 137 2.00 29.83 -21.25
CA ILE A 137 3.42 29.65 -20.90
C ILE A 137 3.84 28.25 -21.32
N THR A 138 4.85 28.15 -22.19
CA THR A 138 5.41 26.85 -22.60
C THR A 138 6.28 26.27 -21.48
N ARG A 139 6.03 24.99 -21.14
CA ARG A 139 6.69 24.24 -20.05
C ARG A 139 8.08 23.75 -20.42
N LYS A 140 8.29 23.37 -21.68
CA LYS A 140 9.58 22.83 -22.15
C LYS A 140 10.67 23.89 -22.01
N ASP A 141 11.58 23.63 -21.09
CA ASP A 141 12.86 24.34 -20.87
C ASP A 141 12.77 25.84 -20.62
N ASN A 142 11.57 26.39 -20.41
CA ASN A 142 11.36 27.81 -20.17
C ASN A 142 10.91 28.12 -18.74
N ILE A 143 10.56 27.11 -17.94
CA ILE A 143 10.07 27.30 -16.56
C ILE A 143 11.19 26.96 -15.57
N ALA A 144 11.68 27.97 -14.87
CA ALA A 144 12.63 27.80 -13.78
C ALA A 144 11.95 27.33 -12.49
N GLN A 145 10.78 27.89 -12.16
CA GLN A 145 10.09 27.56 -10.92
C GLN A 145 8.57 27.77 -11.00
N ILE A 146 7.80 26.91 -10.33
CA ILE A 146 6.37 27.11 -10.06
C ILE A 146 6.18 27.19 -8.53
N ILE A 147 5.55 28.25 -8.05
CA ILE A 147 5.30 28.53 -6.64
C ILE A 147 3.80 28.50 -6.39
N PHE A 148 3.39 27.81 -5.33
CA PHE A 148 2.01 27.68 -4.90
C PHE A 148 1.84 28.40 -3.55
N GLU A 149 0.86 29.31 -3.43
CA GLU A 149 0.69 30.19 -2.26
C GLU A 149 0.35 29.45 -0.96
N LYS A 150 -0.31 28.29 -1.05
CA LYS A 150 -0.61 27.45 0.11
C LYS A 150 -0.90 26.02 -0.33
N ILE A 151 -0.18 25.07 0.24
CA ILE A 151 -0.49 23.64 0.12
C ILE A 151 -1.91 23.44 0.67
N SER A 152 -2.89 23.25 -0.21
CA SER A 152 -4.20 22.79 0.22
C SER A 152 -4.03 21.42 0.87
N GLU A 153 -4.56 21.23 2.08
CA GLU A 153 -4.54 19.93 2.76
C GLU A 153 -5.01 18.79 1.82
N GLY A 154 -4.40 17.61 1.95
CA GLY A 154 -4.85 16.40 1.23
C GLY A 154 -3.98 15.94 0.07
N PHE A 155 -2.70 16.33 0.01
CA PHE A 155 -1.75 15.66 -0.90
C PHE A 155 -1.36 14.30 -0.36
N ILE A 156 -1.79 13.27 -1.08
CA ILE A 156 -1.37 11.90 -0.82
C ILE A 156 -0.05 11.68 -1.57
N THR A 157 1.06 11.83 -0.85
CA THR A 157 2.43 11.66 -1.37
C THR A 157 2.87 10.20 -1.44
N LYS A 158 2.08 9.31 -0.85
CA LYS A 158 2.35 7.87 -0.73
C LYS A 158 1.08 7.08 -1.00
N PRO A 159 1.15 5.86 -1.54
CA PRO A 159 -0.05 5.05 -1.76
C PRO A 159 -0.83 4.92 -0.45
N THR A 160 -2.13 5.22 -0.49
CA THR A 160 -2.96 5.31 0.72
C THR A 160 -4.32 4.68 0.47
N LEU A 161 -4.79 3.89 1.43
CA LEU A 161 -6.18 3.43 1.47
C LEU A 161 -6.98 4.42 2.33
N VAL A 162 -8.00 5.03 1.75
CA VAL A 162 -8.92 5.94 2.45
C VAL A 162 -10.21 5.19 2.71
N TRP A 163 -10.50 4.96 3.98
CA TRP A 163 -11.67 4.19 4.41
C TRP A 163 -12.67 5.05 5.16
N LYS A 164 -13.95 4.76 4.92
CA LYS A 164 -15.03 5.11 5.85
C LYS A 164 -15.35 3.86 6.65
N VAL A 165 -15.14 3.92 7.96
CA VAL A 165 -15.38 2.79 8.86
C VAL A 165 -16.47 3.12 9.85
N GLU A 166 -17.29 2.14 10.17
CA GLU A 166 -18.26 2.22 11.26
C GLU A 166 -17.72 1.40 12.43
N SER A 167 -17.53 2.06 13.58
CA SER A 167 -17.03 1.43 14.80
C SER A 167 -18.16 1.31 15.82
N THR A 168 -18.25 0.19 16.54
CA THR A 168 -19.26 0.01 17.58
C THR A 168 -18.83 0.62 18.92
N LYS A 169 -17.52 0.85 19.08
CA LYS A 169 -16.89 1.39 20.28
C LYS A 169 -16.00 2.59 19.95
N SER A 170 -15.70 3.38 20.97
CA SER A 170 -14.70 4.46 20.91
C SER A 170 -13.44 4.06 21.67
N GLY A 171 -12.29 4.56 21.22
CA GLY A 171 -11.00 4.38 21.89
C GLY A 171 -9.91 3.96 20.90
N GLU A 172 -8.84 3.40 21.44
CA GLU A 172 -7.73 2.85 20.66
C GLU A 172 -8.10 1.45 20.14
N HIS A 173 -8.09 1.29 18.81
CA HIS A 173 -8.38 0.04 18.13
C HIS A 173 -7.09 -0.51 17.51
N LEU A 174 -6.71 -1.72 17.91
CA LEU A 174 -5.73 -2.49 17.14
C LEU A 174 -6.44 -3.05 15.91
N THR A 175 -5.97 -2.65 14.74
CA THR A 175 -6.50 -3.10 13.45
C THR A 175 -5.46 -3.94 12.72
N GLU A 176 -5.93 -4.86 11.89
CA GLU A 176 -5.10 -5.70 11.05
C GLU A 176 -5.59 -5.58 9.61
N VAL A 177 -4.64 -5.28 8.72
CA VAL A 177 -4.88 -5.14 7.29
C VAL A 177 -4.05 -6.18 6.57
N SER A 178 -4.71 -7.01 5.77
CA SER A 178 -4.04 -7.99 4.91
C SER A 178 -4.30 -7.66 3.44
N TYR A 179 -3.27 -7.74 2.61
CA TYR A 179 -3.42 -7.52 1.17
C TYR A 179 -2.33 -8.21 0.37
N LEU A 180 -2.62 -8.51 -0.89
CA LEU A 180 -1.64 -8.96 -1.86
C LEU A 180 -0.99 -7.77 -2.55
N THR A 181 0.31 -7.90 -2.83
CA THR A 181 1.05 -6.96 -3.66
C THR A 181 1.91 -7.69 -4.68
N LYS A 182 2.14 -7.06 -5.83
CA LYS A 182 2.95 -7.60 -6.91
C LYS A 182 4.39 -7.09 -6.84
N ARG A 183 5.26 -7.72 -7.63
CA ARG A 183 6.68 -7.36 -7.78
C ARG A 183 7.48 -7.50 -6.49
N VAL A 184 7.13 -8.50 -5.68
CA VAL A 184 7.99 -8.99 -4.61
C VAL A 184 8.26 -10.45 -4.94
N ASN A 185 9.53 -10.82 -5.00
CA ASN A 185 9.94 -12.17 -5.37
C ASN A 185 11.10 -12.62 -4.49
N TRP A 186 11.28 -13.94 -4.42
CA TRP A 186 12.47 -14.53 -3.82
C TRP A 186 12.94 -15.73 -4.64
N TYR A 187 14.22 -16.02 -4.54
CA TYR A 187 14.85 -17.20 -5.12
C TYR A 187 15.98 -17.68 -4.20
N CYS A 188 16.37 -18.95 -4.35
CA CYS A 188 17.41 -19.58 -3.57
C CYS A 188 18.45 -20.18 -4.50
N GLU A 189 19.71 -19.86 -4.27
CA GLU A 189 20.85 -20.52 -4.88
C GLU A 189 21.49 -21.49 -3.90
N TYR A 190 21.89 -22.66 -4.39
CA TYR A 190 22.60 -23.66 -3.60
C TYR A 190 23.94 -23.97 -4.26
N VAL A 191 25.00 -24.07 -3.46
CA VAL A 191 26.33 -24.50 -3.89
C VAL A 191 26.68 -25.75 -3.09
N ALA A 192 26.91 -26.86 -3.79
CA ALA A 192 27.32 -28.12 -3.20
C ALA A 192 28.77 -28.43 -3.59
N VAL A 193 29.59 -28.79 -2.61
CA VAL A 193 30.97 -29.23 -2.82
C VAL A 193 31.11 -30.63 -2.25
N LEU A 194 31.58 -31.57 -3.08
CA LEU A 194 31.87 -32.95 -2.67
C LEU A 194 33.35 -33.07 -2.30
N ASP A 195 33.66 -33.98 -1.39
CA ASP A 195 35.05 -34.37 -1.15
C ASP A 195 35.61 -35.24 -2.30
N ASN A 196 36.93 -35.44 -2.30
CA ASN A 196 37.62 -36.16 -3.38
C ASN A 196 37.18 -37.63 -3.53
N GLU A 197 36.50 -38.18 -2.53
CA GLU A 197 36.05 -39.58 -2.51
C GLU A 197 34.52 -39.72 -2.70
N ASP A 198 33.79 -38.63 -2.94
CA ASP A 198 32.32 -38.57 -3.02
C ASP A 198 31.60 -39.16 -1.78
N ARG A 199 32.20 -39.03 -0.60
CA ARG A 199 31.71 -39.56 0.69
C ARG A 199 31.10 -38.49 1.58
N SER A 200 31.40 -37.22 1.35
CA SER A 200 30.84 -36.10 2.11
C SER A 200 30.49 -34.93 1.19
N MET A 201 29.52 -34.12 1.62
CA MET A 201 28.99 -32.98 0.88
C MET A 201 28.81 -31.78 1.81
N ASP A 202 29.45 -30.66 1.46
CA ASP A 202 29.14 -29.35 2.01
C ASP A 202 28.09 -28.67 1.12
N LEU A 203 27.05 -28.13 1.73
CA LEU A 203 25.95 -27.46 1.02
C LEU A 203 25.69 -26.09 1.63
N ASP A 204 25.99 -25.05 0.86
CA ASP A 204 25.67 -23.66 1.17
C ASP A 204 24.44 -23.20 0.39
N GLY A 205 23.62 -22.35 1.02
CA GLY A 205 22.41 -21.80 0.41
C GLY A 205 22.28 -20.30 0.65
N TRP A 206 22.01 -19.55 -0.41
CA TRP A 206 21.76 -18.11 -0.35
C TRP A 206 20.35 -17.81 -0.81
N VAL A 207 19.65 -16.95 -0.07
CA VAL A 207 18.33 -16.47 -0.43
C VAL A 207 18.44 -15.02 -0.88
N SER A 208 17.92 -14.77 -2.07
CA SER A 208 17.84 -13.45 -2.67
C SER A 208 16.39 -13.00 -2.75
N ILE A 209 16.11 -11.78 -2.31
CA ILE A 209 14.76 -11.20 -2.27
C ILE A 209 14.77 -9.89 -3.05
N THR A 210 13.82 -9.73 -3.96
CA THR A 210 13.64 -8.51 -4.73
C THR A 210 12.30 -7.87 -4.34
N ASN A 211 12.32 -6.61 -3.91
CA ASN A 211 11.11 -5.84 -3.65
C ASN A 211 11.06 -4.63 -4.58
N GLN A 212 10.10 -4.64 -5.50
CA GLN A 212 9.76 -3.55 -6.40
C GLN A 212 8.26 -3.20 -6.29
N SER A 213 7.64 -3.48 -5.14
CA SER A 213 6.22 -3.21 -4.88
C SER A 213 5.89 -1.72 -4.69
N GLY A 214 6.91 -0.87 -4.51
CA GLY A 214 6.77 0.54 -4.19
C GLY A 214 6.54 0.83 -2.71
N ALA A 215 6.63 -0.17 -1.82
CA ALA A 215 6.63 0.01 -0.37
C ALA A 215 7.91 -0.51 0.30
N THR A 216 8.22 0.09 1.45
CA THR A 216 9.29 -0.37 2.35
C THR A 216 8.67 -1.13 3.52
N PHE A 217 9.09 -2.38 3.73
CA PHE A 217 8.60 -3.23 4.82
C PHE A 217 9.65 -3.32 5.94
N LYS A 218 9.72 -2.29 6.79
CA LYS A 218 10.73 -2.21 7.86
C LYS A 218 10.42 -3.21 8.98
N ASN A 219 11.44 -3.93 9.45
CA ASN A 219 11.35 -4.89 10.57
C ASN A 219 10.25 -5.95 10.38
N ALA A 220 9.92 -6.28 9.13
CA ALA A 220 8.87 -7.24 8.82
C ALA A 220 9.32 -8.66 9.20
N LYS A 221 8.41 -9.42 9.81
CA LYS A 221 8.57 -10.86 9.95
C LYS A 221 8.40 -11.51 8.58
N LEU A 222 9.52 -11.99 8.04
CA LEU A 222 9.58 -12.54 6.69
C LEU A 222 9.23 -14.04 6.69
N LYS A 223 8.38 -14.44 5.73
CA LYS A 223 8.10 -15.84 5.39
C LYS A 223 8.33 -16.04 3.90
N LEU A 224 8.99 -17.13 3.52
CA LEU A 224 9.28 -17.46 2.13
C LEU A 224 8.56 -18.76 1.80
N ILE A 225 7.73 -18.72 0.75
CA ILE A 225 6.96 -19.87 0.31
C ILE A 225 7.37 -20.21 -1.11
N ALA A 226 7.80 -21.47 -1.29
CA ALA A 226 8.12 -22.05 -2.58
C ALA A 226 6.92 -22.83 -3.14
N GLY A 227 6.90 -22.97 -4.47
CA GLY A 227 5.94 -23.80 -5.18
C GLY A 227 4.84 -23.01 -5.88
N GLU A 228 3.97 -23.73 -6.57
CA GLU A 228 2.92 -23.10 -7.36
C GLU A 228 1.66 -22.83 -6.54
N VAL A 229 1.36 -21.55 -6.29
CA VAL A 229 0.12 -21.16 -5.61
C VAL A 229 -0.99 -21.00 -6.64
N LYS A 230 -1.99 -21.88 -6.59
CA LYS A 230 -3.20 -21.74 -7.39
C LYS A 230 -4.06 -20.61 -6.84
N ARG A 231 -4.07 -19.47 -7.52
CA ARG A 231 -4.93 -18.33 -7.19
C ARG A 231 -6.29 -18.48 -7.86
N ALA A 232 -7.37 -18.21 -7.13
CA ALA A 232 -8.70 -18.14 -7.71
C ALA A 232 -8.74 -17.03 -8.77
N ARG A 233 -9.18 -17.34 -9.99
CA ARG A 233 -9.43 -16.31 -11.00
C ARG A 233 -10.60 -15.44 -10.53
N ALA A 234 -10.40 -14.12 -10.57
CA ALA A 234 -11.49 -13.17 -10.37
C ALA A 234 -12.63 -13.56 -11.33
N ARG A 235 -13.81 -13.86 -10.79
CA ARG A 235 -15.00 -14.09 -11.60
C ARG A 235 -15.37 -12.75 -12.24
N LEU A 236 -15.00 -12.57 -13.51
CA LEU A 236 -15.51 -11.46 -14.36
C LEU A 236 -17.03 -11.55 -14.60
N PHE A 237 -17.70 -12.56 -14.05
CA PHE A 237 -19.10 -12.92 -14.33
C PHE A 237 -20.14 -11.87 -13.90
N GLU A 238 -19.82 -10.90 -13.04
CA GLU A 238 -20.84 -9.96 -12.56
C GLU A 238 -21.16 -8.85 -13.58
N ARG A 239 -20.15 -8.33 -14.30
CA ARG A 239 -20.38 -7.27 -15.30
C ARG A 239 -21.06 -7.80 -16.57
N GLU A 240 -20.72 -9.00 -17.02
CA GLU A 240 -21.35 -9.59 -18.21
C GLU A 240 -22.78 -10.07 -17.93
N TYR A 241 -23.03 -10.63 -16.73
CA TYR A 241 -24.37 -11.04 -16.32
C TYR A 241 -25.30 -9.84 -16.09
N ILE A 242 -24.80 -8.75 -15.50
CA ILE A 242 -25.57 -7.51 -15.34
C ILE A 242 -25.84 -6.85 -16.71
N ARG A 243 -24.86 -6.81 -17.63
CA ARG A 243 -25.08 -6.30 -19.00
C ARG A 243 -26.13 -7.14 -19.73
N TYR A 244 -26.01 -8.47 -19.68
CA TYR A 244 -26.98 -9.40 -20.28
C TYR A 244 -28.39 -9.19 -19.72
N LYS A 245 -28.53 -9.12 -18.38
CA LYS A 245 -29.83 -8.84 -17.74
C LYS A 245 -30.39 -7.47 -18.09
N MET A 246 -29.56 -6.43 -18.17
CA MET A 246 -30.01 -5.08 -18.54
C MET A 246 -30.43 -5.00 -20.02
N GLU A 247 -29.69 -5.66 -20.92
CA GLU A 247 -30.08 -5.79 -22.33
C GLU A 247 -31.40 -6.55 -22.48
N GLU A 248 -31.61 -7.61 -21.70
CA GLU A 248 -32.86 -8.39 -21.70
C GLU A 248 -34.06 -7.60 -21.16
N ILE A 249 -33.87 -6.78 -20.13
CA ILE A 249 -34.89 -5.88 -19.56
C ILE A 249 -35.19 -4.69 -20.49
N SER A 250 -34.22 -4.24 -21.29
CA SER A 250 -34.36 -3.11 -22.21
C SER A 250 -35.08 -3.43 -23.52
N LYS A 251 -35.38 -4.71 -23.79
CA LYS A 251 -36.13 -5.10 -24.99
C LYS A 251 -37.60 -4.66 -24.84
N PRO A 252 -38.14 -3.86 -25.77
CA PRO A 252 -39.54 -3.41 -25.68
C PRO A 252 -40.49 -4.60 -25.71
N GLN A 253 -41.29 -4.76 -24.66
CA GLN A 253 -42.27 -5.84 -24.50
C GLN A 253 -43.59 -5.62 -25.24
N PHE A 254 -43.74 -4.51 -25.97
CA PHE A 254 -44.97 -4.18 -26.68
C PHE A 254 -44.73 -4.10 -28.19
N LYS A 255 -45.48 -4.92 -28.95
CA LYS A 255 -45.69 -4.72 -30.38
C LYS A 255 -47.08 -4.12 -30.55
N GLU A 256 -47.17 -2.88 -31.00
CA GLU A 256 -48.43 -2.31 -31.48
C GLU A 256 -48.94 -3.13 -32.67
N LYS A 257 -50.24 -3.43 -32.65
CA LYS A 257 -51.00 -4.01 -33.75
C LYS A 257 -51.70 -2.90 -34.52
#